data_AF-A0A917BP62-F1
#
_entry.id   AF-A0A917BP62-F1
#
_cell.length_a   1.000
_cell.length_b   1.000
_cell.length_c   1.000
_cell.angle_alpha   90.00
_cell.angle_beta   90.00
_cell.angle_gamma   90.00
#
_symmetry.space_group_name_H-M   'P 1'
#
loop_
_entity.id
_entity.type
_entity.pdbx_description
1 polymer ?
#
loop_
_entity_poly.entity_id
_entity_poly.type
_entity_poly.pdbx_seq_one_letter_code
_entity_poly.pdbx_strand_id
1 'polypeptide(L)'
;MLRKTAMTAAATLATAASLVAAPALAAPGDHGQGRRVAITGHDGFIVATCADGGVVTGPMEGYVTMIETLDDAGNLLMLRLTMEYKMTWTLSTTGESLYPHGTRHLVFDYVDGTFTESGTIRALTVAGEGAVLKYAGHEVRDLGTFELISKAGPDLADIGDPDYDNDLVCGLFGQEGA
;
A
#
# COMPACT_ATOMS: atom_id res chain seq x y z
N MET A 1 -86.27 -18.45 -44.62
CA MET A 1 -85.56 -17.71 -45.69
C MET A 1 -84.77 -16.56 -45.06
N LEU A 2 -83.54 -16.40 -45.54
CA LEU A 2 -82.57 -15.30 -45.35
C LEU A 2 -81.85 -15.12 -43.99
N ARG A 3 -80.69 -15.78 -43.96
CA ARG A 3 -79.39 -15.42 -43.38
C ARG A 3 -79.07 -13.91 -43.34
N LYS A 4 -78.50 -13.43 -42.23
CA LYS A 4 -77.58 -12.27 -42.16
C LYS A 4 -76.47 -12.59 -41.15
N THR A 5 -75.35 -13.12 -41.65
CA THR A 5 -74.05 -12.45 -41.81
C THR A 5 -73.37 -12.06 -40.49
N ALA A 6 -72.38 -12.90 -40.15
CA ALA A 6 -71.33 -12.65 -39.19
C ALA A 6 -70.49 -11.43 -39.56
N MET A 7 -70.04 -10.69 -38.55
CA MET A 7 -68.88 -9.81 -38.66
C MET A 7 -67.94 -10.16 -37.50
N THR A 8 -66.90 -10.92 -37.85
CA THR A 8 -65.83 -11.37 -36.97
C THR A 8 -64.92 -10.17 -36.68
N ALA A 9 -64.93 -9.68 -35.45
CA ALA A 9 -63.93 -8.72 -34.98
C ALA A 9 -62.65 -9.50 -34.65
N ALA A 10 -61.66 -9.46 -35.55
CA ALA A 10 -60.32 -9.94 -35.26
C ALA A 10 -59.63 -8.92 -34.34
N ALA A 11 -59.55 -9.23 -33.05
CA ALA A 11 -58.75 -8.49 -32.10
C ALA A 11 -57.28 -8.92 -32.24
N THR A 12 -56.49 -8.13 -32.96
CA THR A 12 -55.03 -8.27 -33.03
C THR A 12 -54.44 -7.87 -31.67
N LEU A 13 -54.11 -8.86 -30.83
CA LEU A 13 -53.27 -8.63 -29.66
C LEU A 13 -51.84 -8.32 -30.14
N ALA A 14 -51.45 -7.05 -30.08
CA ALA A 14 -50.06 -6.64 -30.19
C ALA A 14 -49.34 -6.99 -28.87
N THR A 15 -48.65 -8.12 -28.84
CA THR A 15 -47.75 -8.48 -27.75
C THR A 15 -46.54 -7.54 -27.80
N ALA A 16 -46.56 -6.49 -26.99
CA ALA A 16 -45.40 -5.67 -26.73
C ALA A 16 -44.36 -6.51 -25.99
N ALA A 17 -43.41 -7.08 -26.72
CA ALA A 17 -42.22 -7.68 -26.13
C ALA A 17 -41.39 -6.56 -25.52
N SER A 18 -41.58 -6.32 -24.22
CA SER A 18 -40.68 -5.51 -23.41
C SER A 18 -39.33 -6.23 -23.40
N LEU A 19 -38.42 -5.84 -24.29
CA LEU A 19 -37.00 -6.12 -24.12
C LEU A 19 -36.59 -5.42 -22.83
N VAL A 20 -36.61 -6.16 -21.73
CA VAL A 20 -35.87 -5.78 -20.53
C VAL A 20 -34.41 -5.90 -20.94
N ALA A 21 -33.82 -4.78 -21.35
CA ALA A 21 -32.38 -4.69 -21.52
C ALA A 21 -31.79 -5.04 -20.15
N ALA A 22 -31.32 -6.27 -19.99
CA ALA A 22 -30.55 -6.64 -18.82
C ALA A 22 -29.38 -5.65 -18.75
N PRO A 23 -29.18 -4.94 -17.63
CA PRO A 23 -27.99 -4.13 -17.48
C PRO A 23 -26.82 -5.06 -17.72
N ALA A 24 -26.00 -4.75 -18.73
CA ALA A 24 -24.74 -5.42 -18.92
C ALA A 24 -23.96 -5.20 -17.62
N LEU A 25 -23.87 -6.24 -16.80
CA LEU A 25 -22.94 -6.28 -15.69
C LEU A 25 -21.58 -6.05 -16.32
N ALA A 26 -21.02 -4.85 -16.11
CA ALA A 26 -19.66 -4.57 -16.48
C ALA A 26 -18.82 -5.70 -15.89
N ALA A 27 -18.03 -6.37 -16.74
CA ALA A 27 -17.09 -7.36 -16.25
C ALA A 27 -16.26 -6.67 -15.16
N PRO A 28 -16.08 -7.29 -13.98
CA PRO A 28 -15.24 -6.71 -12.96
C PRO A 28 -13.90 -6.38 -13.62
N GLY A 29 -13.46 -5.13 -13.45
CA GLY A 29 -12.16 -4.72 -13.96
C GLY A 29 -11.09 -5.65 -13.41
N ASP A 30 -9.94 -5.73 -14.07
CA ASP A 30 -8.80 -6.46 -13.54
C ASP A 30 -8.27 -5.70 -12.30
N HIS A 31 -8.97 -5.88 -11.18
CA HIS A 31 -8.83 -5.13 -9.95
C HIS A 31 -7.58 -5.61 -9.23
N GLY A 32 -6.46 -4.96 -9.52
CA GLY A 32 -5.24 -5.02 -8.72
C GLY A 32 -4.68 -6.40 -8.43
N GLN A 33 -5.04 -7.47 -9.17
CA GLN A 33 -4.65 -8.84 -8.84
C GLN A 33 -3.18 -9.10 -9.19
N GLY A 34 -2.27 -8.76 -8.29
CA GLY A 34 -0.83 -8.93 -8.49
C GLY A 34 -0.21 -7.86 -9.40
N ARG A 35 -0.89 -6.72 -9.58
CA ARG A 35 -0.34 -5.61 -10.36
C ARG A 35 0.91 -5.07 -9.65
N ARG A 36 2.05 -5.11 -10.34
CA ARG A 36 3.31 -4.54 -9.88
C ARG A 36 3.48 -3.13 -10.43
N VAL A 37 3.62 -2.15 -9.54
CA VAL A 37 3.79 -0.73 -9.86
C VAL A 37 5.14 -0.26 -9.34
N ALA A 38 5.88 0.53 -10.11
CA ALA A 38 7.13 1.11 -9.66
C ALA A 38 6.88 2.19 -8.59
N ILE A 39 7.74 2.24 -7.59
CA ILE A 39 7.83 3.35 -6.64
C ILE A 39 8.59 4.47 -7.35
N THR A 40 7.92 5.57 -7.67
CA THR A 40 8.47 6.70 -8.44
C THR A 40 8.13 8.03 -7.79
N GLY A 41 8.97 9.05 -7.97
CA GLY A 41 8.70 10.41 -7.50
C GLY A 41 9.13 10.69 -6.05
N HIS A 42 10.07 9.89 -5.53
CA HIS A 42 10.59 10.00 -4.17
C HIS A 42 12.08 10.40 -4.17
N ASP A 43 12.51 11.26 -5.09
CA ASP A 43 13.93 11.51 -5.38
C ASP A 43 14.61 12.54 -4.45
N GLY A 44 14.00 12.87 -3.31
CA GLY A 44 14.51 13.93 -2.44
C GLY A 44 13.79 14.06 -1.12
N PHE A 45 13.31 12.95 -0.54
CA PHE A 45 12.75 13.01 0.80
C PHE A 45 13.87 13.24 1.82
N ILE A 46 13.59 14.09 2.80
CA ILE A 46 14.48 14.29 3.95
C ILE A 46 14.27 13.10 4.88
N VAL A 47 15.35 12.35 5.11
CA VAL A 47 15.36 11.20 6.01
C VAL A 47 15.62 11.66 7.44
N ALA A 48 16.61 12.54 7.61
CA ALA A 48 17.00 13.10 8.90
C ALA A 48 17.70 14.44 8.75
N THR A 49 17.68 15.25 9.81
CA THR A 49 18.54 16.44 9.97
C THR A 49 19.48 16.20 11.15
N CYS A 50 20.79 16.35 10.92
CA CYS A 50 21.83 16.05 11.91
C CYS A 50 22.28 17.31 12.65
N ALA A 51 22.95 17.14 13.81
CA ALA A 51 23.35 18.25 14.67
C ALA A 51 24.30 19.26 14.01
N ASP A 52 25.06 18.82 12.99
CA ASP A 52 25.93 19.68 12.18
C ASP A 52 25.17 20.56 11.15
N GLY A 53 23.83 20.44 11.10
CA GLY A 53 22.98 21.08 10.11
C GLY A 53 22.95 20.35 8.76
N GLY A 54 23.64 19.21 8.65
CA GLY A 54 23.60 18.32 7.52
C GLY A 54 22.23 17.64 7.39
N VAL A 55 21.85 17.32 6.17
CA VAL A 55 20.58 16.68 5.86
C VAL A 55 20.87 15.38 5.15
N VAL A 56 20.28 14.29 5.63
CA VAL A 56 20.32 12.99 4.96
C VAL A 56 19.15 12.92 3.99
N THR A 57 19.44 12.76 2.72
CA THR A 57 18.44 12.72 1.65
C THR A 57 18.73 11.62 0.65
N GLY A 58 17.73 11.23 -0.13
CA GLY A 58 17.96 10.53 -1.39
C GLY A 58 16.77 9.70 -1.84
N PRO A 59 16.89 9.04 -3.00
CA PRO A 59 15.77 8.36 -3.63
C PRO A 59 15.37 7.08 -2.89
N MET A 60 14.08 6.77 -2.96
CA MET A 60 13.54 5.43 -2.73
C MET A 60 13.08 4.84 -4.06
N GLU A 61 13.68 3.71 -4.42
CA GLU A 61 13.36 2.98 -5.64
C GLU A 61 12.85 1.59 -5.30
N GLY A 62 11.87 1.11 -6.05
CA GLY A 62 11.33 -0.21 -5.80
C GLY A 62 10.03 -0.49 -6.52
N TYR A 63 9.31 -1.49 -6.02
CA TYR A 63 8.02 -1.90 -6.56
C TYR A 63 7.03 -2.18 -5.45
N VAL A 64 5.77 -1.91 -5.73
CA VAL A 64 4.63 -2.34 -4.93
C VAL A 64 3.81 -3.32 -5.75
N THR A 65 3.62 -4.52 -5.22
CA THR A 65 2.63 -5.48 -5.72
C THR A 65 1.36 -5.32 -4.90
N MET A 66 0.24 -5.10 -5.57
CA MET A 66 -1.07 -4.97 -4.92
C MET A 66 -1.87 -6.25 -5.12
N ILE A 67 -2.75 -6.59 -4.17
CA ILE A 67 -3.78 -7.61 -4.29
C ILE A 67 -5.03 -7.08 -3.57
N GLU A 68 -6.13 -6.95 -4.30
CA GLU A 68 -7.42 -6.50 -3.77
C GLU A 68 -8.33 -7.71 -3.53
N THR A 69 -9.13 -7.67 -2.47
CA THR A 69 -10.21 -8.64 -2.24
C THR A 69 -11.51 -7.87 -2.13
N LEU A 70 -12.47 -8.20 -3.00
CA LEU A 70 -13.76 -7.53 -3.09
C LEU A 70 -14.90 -8.48 -2.65
N ASP A 71 -16.01 -7.92 -2.20
CA ASP A 71 -17.26 -8.69 -2.02
C ASP A 71 -18.05 -8.86 -3.33
N ASP A 72 -19.18 -9.56 -3.27
CA ASP A 72 -20.07 -9.79 -4.41
C ASP A 72 -20.68 -8.50 -5.00
N ALA A 73 -20.69 -7.41 -4.23
CA ALA A 73 -21.15 -6.10 -4.67
C ALA A 73 -20.01 -5.21 -5.21
N GLY A 74 -18.76 -5.70 -5.19
CA GLY A 74 -17.56 -4.99 -5.64
C GLY A 74 -16.97 -4.04 -4.59
N ASN A 75 -17.38 -4.09 -3.33
CA ASN A 75 -16.77 -3.30 -2.27
C ASN A 75 -15.43 -3.91 -1.85
N LEU A 76 -14.43 -3.06 -1.59
CA LEU A 76 -13.12 -3.49 -1.12
C LEU A 76 -13.19 -3.99 0.33
N LEU A 77 -12.95 -5.28 0.51
CA LEU A 77 -12.84 -5.91 1.84
C LEU A 77 -11.42 -5.84 2.39
N MET A 78 -10.43 -5.95 1.52
CA MET A 78 -9.03 -5.96 1.93
C MET A 78 -8.09 -5.58 0.80
N LEU A 79 -7.02 -4.85 1.15
CA LEU A 79 -5.92 -4.52 0.26
C LEU A 79 -4.61 -5.06 0.86
N ARG A 80 -3.92 -5.92 0.11
CA ARG A 80 -2.57 -6.37 0.45
C ARG A 80 -1.56 -5.73 -0.46
N LEU A 81 -0.54 -5.11 0.12
CA LEU A 81 0.59 -4.52 -0.59
C LEU A 81 1.86 -5.25 -0.17
N THR A 82 2.68 -5.65 -1.14
CA THR A 82 4.07 -6.07 -0.89
C THR A 82 4.99 -5.06 -1.55
N MET A 83 5.76 -4.36 -0.75
CA MET A 83 6.72 -3.36 -1.20
C MET A 83 8.12 -3.93 -1.10
N GLU A 84 8.87 -3.89 -2.20
CA GLU A 84 10.30 -4.19 -2.23
C GLU A 84 11.02 -2.94 -2.66
N TYR A 85 11.96 -2.45 -1.85
CA TYR A 85 12.65 -1.20 -2.15
C TYR A 85 14.08 -1.15 -1.66
N LYS A 86 14.81 -0.22 -2.27
CA LYS A 86 16.13 0.24 -1.89
C LYS A 86 16.09 1.75 -1.75
N MET A 87 16.85 2.25 -0.79
CA MET A 87 17.04 3.68 -0.59
C MET A 87 18.50 4.01 -0.81
N THR A 88 18.75 5.25 -1.21
CA THR A 88 20.08 5.86 -1.08
C THR A 88 19.94 6.99 -0.08
N TRP A 89 20.71 6.93 0.99
CA TRP A 89 20.78 7.98 2.01
C TRP A 89 22.11 8.66 1.89
N THR A 90 22.12 9.94 1.55
CA THR A 90 23.33 10.74 1.36
C THR A 90 23.34 11.89 2.36
N LEU A 91 24.37 11.98 3.19
CA LEU A 91 24.58 13.11 4.10
C LEU A 91 25.14 14.30 3.30
N SER A 92 24.45 15.44 3.33
CA SER A 92 24.82 16.61 2.53
C SER A 92 26.18 17.23 2.88
N THR A 93 26.65 17.09 4.12
CA THR A 93 27.91 17.69 4.58
C THR A 93 29.14 16.90 4.17
N THR A 94 29.05 15.57 4.06
CA THR A 94 30.18 14.69 3.69
C THR A 94 30.07 14.10 2.29
N GLY A 95 28.86 14.00 1.73
CA GLY A 95 28.57 13.28 0.49
C GLY A 95 28.62 11.76 0.63
N GLU A 96 28.85 11.24 1.84
CA GLU A 96 28.81 9.80 2.11
C GLU A 96 27.41 9.25 1.88
N SER A 97 27.32 8.01 1.38
CA SER A 97 26.05 7.37 1.08
C SER A 97 25.92 5.98 1.68
N LEU A 98 24.75 5.71 2.25
CA LEU A 98 24.33 4.40 2.75
C LEU A 98 23.17 3.88 1.90
N TYR A 99 23.02 2.55 1.83
CA TYR A 99 22.06 1.91 0.94
C TYR A 99 21.11 0.96 1.70
N PRO A 100 20.23 1.48 2.57
CA PRO A 100 19.28 0.62 3.24
C PRO A 100 18.25 0.06 2.25
N HIS A 101 17.69 -1.08 2.60
CA HIS A 101 16.70 -1.78 1.78
C HIS A 101 15.64 -2.43 2.66
N GLY A 102 14.52 -2.79 2.05
CA GLY A 102 13.41 -3.39 2.79
C GLY A 102 12.46 -4.19 1.92
N THR A 103 11.72 -5.07 2.59
CA THR A 103 10.53 -5.74 2.08
C THR A 103 9.43 -5.58 3.13
N ARG A 104 8.42 -4.76 2.83
CA ARG A 104 7.26 -4.52 3.67
C ARG A 104 6.05 -5.26 3.12
N HIS A 105 5.25 -5.83 4.00
CA HIS A 105 3.94 -6.35 3.70
C HIS A 105 2.91 -5.55 4.49
N LEU A 106 2.05 -4.85 3.77
CA LEU A 106 0.97 -4.05 4.34
C LEU A 106 -0.35 -4.75 4.04
N VAL A 107 -1.22 -4.87 5.05
CA VAL A 107 -2.57 -5.41 4.91
C VAL A 107 -3.52 -4.40 5.51
N PHE A 108 -4.40 -3.85 4.68
CA PHE A 108 -5.54 -3.05 5.11
C PHE A 108 -6.75 -3.97 5.08
N ASP A 109 -7.23 -4.37 6.26
CA ASP A 109 -8.44 -5.17 6.41
C ASP A 109 -9.61 -4.27 6.80
N TYR A 110 -10.51 -4.01 5.86
CA TYR A 110 -11.64 -3.13 6.07
C TYR A 110 -12.81 -3.83 6.77
N VAL A 111 -12.79 -5.16 6.84
CA VAL A 111 -13.80 -5.95 7.56
C VAL A 111 -13.50 -5.94 9.05
N ASP A 112 -12.25 -6.26 9.40
CA ASP A 112 -11.80 -6.28 10.79
C ASP A 112 -11.39 -4.88 11.29
N GLY A 113 -11.30 -3.90 10.39
CA GLY A 113 -10.91 -2.53 10.72
C GLY A 113 -9.47 -2.43 11.21
N THR A 114 -8.56 -3.21 10.61
CA THR A 114 -7.15 -3.26 11.03
C THR A 114 -6.19 -2.90 9.90
N PHE A 115 -5.07 -2.31 10.28
CA PHE A 115 -3.89 -2.14 9.46
C PHE A 115 -2.77 -3.01 10.03
N THR A 116 -2.24 -3.91 9.23
CA THR A 116 -1.09 -4.73 9.60
C THR A 116 0.11 -4.40 8.74
N GLU A 117 1.24 -4.12 9.37
CA GLU A 117 2.53 -3.98 8.73
C GLU A 117 3.46 -5.09 9.19
N SER A 118 4.17 -5.73 8.26
CA SER A 118 5.17 -6.72 8.62
C SER A 118 6.34 -6.81 7.64
N GLY A 119 7.39 -7.52 8.03
CA GLY A 119 8.57 -7.79 7.20
C GLY A 119 9.80 -7.02 7.67
N THR A 120 10.73 -6.80 6.74
CA THR A 120 11.95 -6.02 6.98
C THR A 120 11.73 -4.61 6.47
N ILE A 121 11.38 -3.69 7.35
CA ILE A 121 11.05 -2.32 6.98
C ILE A 121 12.33 -1.57 6.59
N ARG A 122 13.41 -1.65 7.36
CA ARG A 122 14.70 -1.07 6.95
C ARG A 122 15.83 -1.99 7.40
N ALA A 123 16.74 -2.32 6.50
CA ALA A 123 17.95 -3.04 6.82
C ALA A 123 19.15 -2.42 6.13
N LEU A 124 20.28 -2.37 6.84
CA LEU A 124 21.58 -1.95 6.32
C LEU A 124 22.64 -2.92 6.82
N THR A 125 23.51 -3.34 5.92
CA THR A 125 24.68 -4.17 6.23
C THR A 125 25.91 -3.47 5.66
N VAL A 126 26.91 -3.27 6.50
CA VAL A 126 28.18 -2.64 6.12
C VAL A 126 29.26 -3.72 6.05
N ALA A 127 30.06 -3.68 4.99
CA ALA A 127 31.14 -4.63 4.78
C ALA A 127 32.17 -4.50 5.91
N GLY A 128 32.44 -5.60 6.62
CA GLY A 128 33.35 -5.62 7.76
C GLY A 128 32.69 -5.41 9.13
N GLU A 129 31.48 -4.84 9.18
CA GLU A 129 30.74 -4.57 10.44
C GLU A 129 29.51 -5.46 10.60
N GLY A 130 28.95 -5.98 9.50
CA GLY A 130 27.74 -6.80 9.52
C GLY A 130 26.47 -5.94 9.49
N ALA A 131 25.39 -6.42 10.09
CA ALA A 131 24.11 -5.71 10.10
C ALA A 131 24.15 -4.55 11.10
N VAL A 132 24.09 -3.32 10.58
CA VAL A 132 24.17 -2.08 11.39
C VAL A 132 22.80 -1.40 11.55
N LEU A 133 21.83 -1.76 10.71
CA LEU A 133 20.43 -1.38 10.86
C LEU A 133 19.57 -2.61 10.58
N LYS A 134 18.61 -2.89 11.48
CA LYS A 134 17.58 -3.89 11.24
C LYS A 134 16.30 -3.49 11.96
N TYR A 135 15.42 -2.86 11.21
CA TYR A 135 14.03 -2.63 11.57
C TYR A 135 13.16 -3.67 10.89
N ALA A 136 12.66 -4.62 11.66
CA ALA A 136 11.81 -5.69 11.15
C ALA A 136 10.81 -6.14 12.21
N GLY A 137 9.60 -6.48 11.81
CA GLY A 137 8.62 -6.91 12.78
C GLY A 137 7.25 -7.16 12.18
N HIS A 138 6.27 -7.10 13.08
CA HIS A 138 4.86 -7.23 12.82
C HIS A 138 4.13 -6.26 13.74
N GLU A 139 3.41 -5.33 13.15
CA GLU A 139 2.63 -4.31 13.84
C GLU A 139 1.19 -4.38 13.35
N VAL A 140 0.24 -4.35 14.29
CA VAL A 140 -1.19 -4.27 14.01
C VAL A 140 -1.74 -3.02 14.68
N ARG A 141 -2.45 -2.21 13.92
CA ARG A 141 -3.10 -0.97 14.37
C ARG A 141 -4.57 -1.00 14.01
N ASP A 142 -5.37 -0.26 14.76
CA ASP A 142 -6.74 0.05 14.37
C ASP A 142 -6.70 0.94 13.12
N LEU A 143 -7.47 0.58 12.08
CA LEU A 143 -7.39 1.26 10.78
C LEU A 143 -8.04 2.66 10.81
N GLY A 144 -9.00 2.89 11.70
CA GLY A 144 -9.70 4.17 11.79
C GLY A 144 -8.94 5.22 12.60
N THR A 145 -8.28 4.78 13.67
CA THR A 145 -7.61 5.64 14.66
C THR A 145 -6.08 5.59 14.58
N PHE A 146 -5.51 4.59 13.91
CA PHE A 146 -4.08 4.25 13.91
C PHE A 146 -3.50 3.90 15.29
N GLU A 147 -4.35 3.66 16.29
CA GLU A 147 -3.93 3.20 17.62
C GLU A 147 -3.25 1.82 17.52
N LEU A 148 -2.14 1.65 18.24
CA LEU A 148 -1.40 0.40 18.27
C LEU A 148 -2.17 -0.68 19.03
N ILE A 149 -2.51 -1.78 18.34
CA ILE A 149 -3.16 -2.96 18.95
C ILE A 149 -2.11 -3.96 19.41
N SER A 150 -1.12 -4.27 18.57
CA SER A 150 -0.05 -5.19 18.91
C SER A 150 1.22 -4.93 18.11
N LYS A 151 2.37 -5.26 18.71
CA LYS A 151 3.70 -5.13 18.09
C LYS A 151 4.57 -6.31 18.50
N ALA A 152 5.27 -6.90 17.55
CA ALA A 152 6.21 -7.99 17.76
C ALA A 152 7.38 -7.92 16.78
N GLY A 153 8.54 -8.44 17.20
CA GLY A 153 9.74 -8.51 16.37
C GLY A 153 10.84 -7.54 16.80
N PRO A 154 12.03 -7.65 16.18
CA PRO A 154 13.17 -6.79 16.49
C PRO A 154 12.93 -5.38 15.97
N ASP A 155 12.38 -4.56 16.86
CA ASP A 155 12.36 -3.14 16.67
C ASP A 155 13.58 -2.52 17.36
N LEU A 156 14.68 -2.44 16.63
CA LEU A 156 15.92 -1.87 17.13
C LEU A 156 16.02 -0.35 16.89
N ALA A 157 14.97 0.29 16.36
CA ALA A 157 15.05 1.64 15.81
C ALA A 157 13.85 2.54 16.11
N ASP A 158 12.63 1.99 16.17
CA ASP A 158 11.38 2.75 16.07
C ASP A 158 10.53 2.61 17.34
N ILE A 159 10.88 3.41 18.35
CA ILE A 159 10.01 3.57 19.54
C ILE A 159 8.80 4.48 19.23
N GLY A 160 8.52 4.78 17.95
CA GLY A 160 7.39 5.61 17.54
C GLY A 160 7.58 7.11 17.75
N ASP A 161 8.82 7.55 17.94
CA ASP A 161 9.20 8.95 18.12
C ASP A 161 10.07 9.40 16.93
N PRO A 162 9.62 10.37 16.12
CA PRO A 162 10.36 10.86 14.95
C PRO A 162 11.73 11.45 15.30
N ASP A 163 11.95 11.86 16.55
CA ASP A 163 13.25 12.38 17.00
C ASP A 163 14.28 11.23 17.14
N TYR A 164 13.86 10.01 17.46
CA TYR A 164 14.75 8.83 17.52
C TYR A 164 15.17 8.34 16.12
N ASP A 165 14.33 8.57 15.11
CA ASP A 165 14.67 8.27 13.71
C ASP A 165 15.83 9.16 13.21
N ASN A 166 15.94 10.41 13.70
CA ASN A 166 17.05 11.31 13.37
C ASN A 166 18.38 10.84 14.00
N ASP A 167 18.39 10.55 15.31
CA ASP A 167 19.57 10.09 16.04
C ASP A 167 20.17 8.83 15.42
N LEU A 168 19.32 7.86 15.09
CA LEU A 168 19.75 6.61 14.48
C LEU A 168 20.36 6.84 13.11
N VAL A 169 19.68 7.59 12.25
CA VAL A 169 20.14 7.84 10.87
C VAL A 169 21.42 8.66 10.87
N CYS A 170 21.50 9.72 11.68
CA CYS A 170 22.71 10.53 11.81
C CYS A 170 23.86 9.75 12.44
N GLY A 171 23.58 8.88 13.41
CA GLY A 171 24.56 7.99 14.03
C GLY A 171 25.23 7.04 13.04
N LEU A 172 24.51 6.59 12.00
CA LEU A 172 25.09 5.78 10.93
C LEU A 172 26.12 6.54 10.07
N PHE A 173 26.10 7.87 10.09
CA PHE A 173 27.11 8.74 9.48
C PHE A 173 28.14 9.26 10.51
N GLY A 174 28.16 8.71 11.72
CA GLY A 174 29.06 9.13 12.79
C GLY A 174 28.74 10.52 13.36
N GLN A 175 27.50 11.00 13.19
CA GLN A 175 27.00 12.25 13.76
C GLN A 175 26.04 11.96 14.92
N GLU A 176 26.05 12.78 15.96
CA GLU A 176 24.96 12.79 16.95
C GLU A 176 23.74 13.49 16.34
N GLY A 177 22.53 13.02 16.61
CA GLY A 177 21.32 13.67 16.07
C GLY A 177 21.03 15.01 16.73
N ALA A 178 20.13 15.77 16.10
CA ALA A 178 19.81 17.17 16.45
C ALA A 178 18.64 17.28 17.42
#